data_AF-A0A841FPS3-F1
#
_entry.id   AF-A0A841FPS3-F1
#
_cell.length_a   1.000
_cell.length_b   1.000
_cell.length_c   1.000
_cell.angle_alpha   90.00
_cell.angle_beta   90.00
_cell.angle_gamma   90.00
#
_symmetry.space_group_name_H-M   'P 1'
#
loop_
_entity.id
_entity.type
_entity.pdbx_description
1 polymer ?
#
loop_
_entity_poly.entity_id
_entity_poly.type
_entity_poly.pdbx_seq_one_letter_code
_entity_poly.pdbx_strand_id
1 'polypeptide(L)'
;MTAHEYEKSFAEAWADPRHTLIHLPDLDVNAVLAERYEVAEPLTFTRTMLWDMEVRKARRPDLYIPVADKASVRSWGDDPTYTRVSEQWLWKDMSSSGLIIEKTHLNHETRTVTFLGAAEAVDDRGETVTATTAQPLFHVEHGAAGTEERPLNTWRLVSLTDAPDGGELSKVFDQIMGPYLPPFLEYYIENVLKIGFRRRG
;
A
#
# COMPACT_ATOMS: atom_id res chain seq x y z
N MET A 1 -12.85 1.64 15.81
CA MET A 1 -13.49 0.98 14.66
C MET A 1 -13.25 -0.51 14.78
N THR A 2 -14.22 -1.35 14.45
CA THR A 2 -14.09 -2.80 14.38
C THR A 2 -13.60 -3.24 13.00
N ALA A 3 -13.10 -4.47 12.86
CA ALA A 3 -12.69 -5.03 11.57
C ALA A 3 -13.77 -4.88 10.48
N HIS A 4 -15.01 -5.22 10.82
CA HIS A 4 -16.16 -5.11 9.92
C HIS A 4 -16.43 -3.66 9.47
N GLU A 5 -16.16 -2.67 10.32
CA GLU A 5 -16.33 -1.26 9.95
C GLU A 5 -15.27 -0.82 8.93
N TYR A 6 -14.03 -1.33 8.99
CA TYR A 6 -13.02 -1.01 7.99
C TYR A 6 -13.40 -1.53 6.61
N GLU A 7 -13.74 -2.82 6.54
CA GLU A 7 -14.13 -3.49 5.30
C GLU A 7 -15.39 -2.86 4.70
N LYS A 8 -16.38 -2.56 5.55
CA LYS A 8 -17.60 -1.89 5.13
C LYS A 8 -17.32 -0.48 4.59
N SER A 9 -16.53 0.34 5.29
CA SER A 9 -16.19 1.69 4.82
C SER A 9 -15.45 1.67 3.49
N PHE A 10 -14.51 0.73 3.30
CA PHE A 10 -13.85 0.57 2.01
C PHE A 10 -14.85 0.14 0.93
N ALA A 11 -15.68 -0.87 1.19
CA ALA A 11 -16.66 -1.38 0.23
C ALA A 11 -17.71 -0.34 -0.17
N GLU A 12 -18.19 0.47 0.77
CA GLU A 12 -19.11 1.58 0.51
C GLU A 12 -18.45 2.65 -0.37
N ALA A 13 -17.21 3.04 -0.06
CA ALA A 13 -16.47 3.99 -0.88
C ALA A 13 -16.20 3.43 -2.28
N TRP A 14 -15.83 2.15 -2.39
CA TRP A 14 -15.57 1.48 -3.66
C TRP A 14 -16.81 1.38 -4.55
N ALA A 15 -17.99 1.25 -3.96
CA ALA A 15 -19.27 1.17 -4.68
C ALA A 15 -19.84 2.54 -5.08
N ASP A 16 -19.29 3.65 -4.57
CA ASP A 16 -19.79 5.00 -4.87
C ASP A 16 -19.30 5.47 -6.25
N PRO A 17 -20.21 5.75 -7.21
CA PRO A 17 -19.83 6.14 -8.57
C PRO A 17 -19.21 7.54 -8.67
N ARG A 18 -19.24 8.35 -7.61
CA ARG A 18 -18.61 9.68 -7.57
C ARG A 18 -17.11 9.60 -7.34
N HIS A 19 -16.66 8.54 -6.68
CA HIS A 19 -15.25 8.35 -6.38
C HIS A 19 -14.47 7.89 -7.61
N THR A 20 -13.16 8.16 -7.59
CA THR A 20 -12.25 7.64 -8.59
C THR A 20 -11.67 6.31 -8.11
N LEU A 21 -11.89 5.25 -8.88
CA LEU A 21 -11.42 3.90 -8.54
C LEU A 21 -10.17 3.55 -9.34
N ILE A 22 -9.17 2.99 -8.66
CA ILE A 22 -7.96 2.45 -9.27
C ILE A 22 -7.81 1.00 -8.85
N HIS A 23 -7.68 0.12 -9.84
CA HIS A 23 -7.38 -1.29 -9.64
C HIS A 23 -6.14 -1.64 -10.45
N LEU A 24 -5.07 -1.99 -9.74
CA LEU A 24 -3.87 -2.50 -10.39
C LEU A 24 -4.04 -4.00 -10.65
N PRO A 25 -3.60 -4.52 -11.80
CA PRO A 25 -3.65 -5.96 -12.05
C PRO A 25 -2.92 -6.76 -10.97
N ASP A 26 -3.50 -7.88 -10.57
CA ASP A 26 -2.87 -8.81 -9.64
C ASP A 26 -1.49 -9.24 -10.15
N LEU A 27 -0.47 -9.05 -9.32
CA LEU A 27 0.92 -9.34 -9.66
C LEU A 27 1.30 -10.74 -9.15
N ASP A 28 1.55 -11.67 -10.07
CA ASP A 28 2.13 -12.97 -9.76
C ASP A 28 3.63 -12.84 -9.48
N VAL A 29 3.99 -12.84 -8.20
CA VAL A 29 5.36 -12.55 -7.74
C VAL A 29 6.36 -13.57 -8.30
N ASN A 30 6.00 -14.85 -8.31
CA ASN A 30 6.88 -15.91 -8.78
C ASN A 30 7.04 -15.90 -10.30
N ALA A 31 5.98 -15.59 -11.05
CA ALA A 31 6.09 -15.41 -12.49
C ALA A 31 7.06 -14.28 -12.85
N VAL A 32 6.93 -13.12 -12.19
CA VAL A 32 7.81 -11.97 -12.44
C VAL A 32 9.25 -12.27 -12.02
N LEU A 33 9.48 -12.91 -10.87
CA LEU A 33 10.81 -13.36 -10.45
C LEU A 33 11.45 -14.28 -11.50
N ALA A 34 10.72 -15.29 -11.97
CA ALA A 34 11.23 -16.26 -12.93
C ALA A 34 11.58 -15.62 -14.28
N GLU A 35 10.77 -14.67 -14.74
CA GLU A 35 10.94 -14.01 -16.03
C GLU A 35 12.01 -12.92 -16.00
N ARG A 36 12.01 -12.09 -14.96
CA ARG A 36 12.71 -10.79 -14.94
C ARG A 36 13.92 -10.73 -14.03
N TYR A 37 14.23 -11.78 -13.28
CA TYR A 37 15.29 -11.75 -12.28
C TYR A 37 16.24 -12.94 -12.32
N GLU A 38 17.50 -12.67 -12.01
CA GLU A 38 18.48 -13.67 -11.58
C GLU A 38 18.56 -13.60 -10.05
N VAL A 39 18.26 -14.71 -9.38
CA VAL A 39 18.33 -14.82 -7.91
C VAL A 39 19.61 -15.57 -7.52
N ALA A 40 20.26 -15.12 -6.45
CA ALA A 40 21.53 -15.70 -5.98
C ALA A 40 21.38 -17.12 -5.44
N GLU A 41 20.17 -17.47 -4.97
CA GLU A 41 19.80 -18.79 -4.48
C GLU A 41 18.36 -19.13 -4.87
N PRO A 42 17.98 -20.44 -4.91
CA PRO A 42 16.62 -20.84 -5.27
C PRO A 42 15.56 -20.20 -4.36
N LEU A 43 14.65 -19.42 -4.95
CA LEU A 43 13.58 -18.74 -4.25
C LEU A 43 12.23 -19.13 -4.87
N THR A 44 11.37 -19.76 -4.07
CA THR A 44 9.94 -19.79 -4.30
C THR A 44 9.31 -18.83 -3.29
N PHE A 45 8.93 -17.64 -3.76
CA PHE A 45 8.30 -16.65 -2.91
C PHE A 45 6.93 -17.16 -2.50
N THR A 46 6.62 -17.17 -1.20
CA THR A 46 5.38 -17.75 -0.71
C THR A 46 4.32 -16.71 -0.41
N ARG A 47 3.05 -17.11 -0.36
CA ARG A 47 1.97 -16.22 0.11
C ARG A 47 2.14 -15.81 1.56
N THR A 48 2.77 -16.65 2.39
CA THR A 48 3.12 -16.27 3.77
C THR A 48 4.20 -15.20 3.79
N MET A 49 5.24 -15.31 2.94
CA MET A 49 6.24 -14.24 2.77
C MET A 49 5.62 -12.94 2.25
N LEU A 50 4.68 -13.04 1.29
CA LEU A 50 3.97 -11.88 0.77
C LEU A 50 3.17 -11.19 1.87
N TRP A 51 2.47 -11.95 2.71
CA TRP A 51 1.71 -11.39 3.82
C TRP A 51 2.61 -10.75 4.89
N ASP A 52 3.72 -11.40 5.26
CA ASP A 52 4.70 -10.80 6.18
C ASP A 52 5.26 -9.49 5.63
N MET A 53 5.57 -9.44 4.33
CA MET A 53 5.96 -8.20 3.65
C MET A 53 4.87 -7.13 3.75
N GLU A 54 3.61 -7.47 3.44
CA GLU A 54 2.49 -6.53 3.48
C GLU A 54 2.28 -5.92 4.87
N VAL A 55 2.34 -6.74 5.92
CA VAL A 55 2.26 -6.30 7.33
C VAL A 55 3.42 -5.35 7.68
N ARG A 56 4.66 -5.69 7.28
CA ARG A 56 5.84 -4.83 7.55
C ARG A 56 5.75 -3.51 6.80
N LYS A 57 5.40 -3.53 5.52
CA LYS A 57 5.19 -2.33 4.69
C LYS A 57 4.11 -1.44 5.29
N ALA A 58 3.00 -2.03 5.71
CA ALA A 58 1.91 -1.31 6.33
C ALA A 58 2.35 -0.52 7.57
N ARG A 59 3.25 -1.09 8.38
CA ARG A 59 3.76 -0.46 9.62
C ARG A 59 4.94 0.48 9.39
N ARG A 60 5.78 0.22 8.37
CA ARG A 60 7.05 0.94 8.12
C ARG A 60 7.15 1.46 6.68
N PRO A 61 6.24 2.36 6.25
CA PRO A 61 6.27 2.86 4.88
C PRO A 61 7.60 3.53 4.49
N ASP A 62 8.33 4.12 5.45
CA ASP A 62 9.65 4.75 5.24
C ASP A 62 10.74 3.82 4.67
N LEU A 63 10.60 2.51 4.87
CA LEU A 63 11.53 1.50 4.37
C LEU A 63 11.11 0.92 3.02
N TYR A 64 9.81 0.83 2.77
CA TYR A 64 9.25 0.06 1.66
C TYR A 64 8.75 0.92 0.50
N ILE A 65 8.37 2.18 0.74
CA ILE A 65 7.84 3.09 -0.27
C ILE A 65 8.55 4.45 -0.25
N PRO A 66 8.57 5.18 -1.37
CA PRO A 66 9.19 6.51 -1.43
C PRO A 66 8.31 7.56 -0.74
N VAL A 67 8.48 7.72 0.57
CA VAL A 67 7.91 8.84 1.33
C VAL A 67 8.71 10.12 1.10
N ALA A 68 8.08 11.29 1.22
CA ALA A 68 8.72 12.58 1.00
C ALA A 68 9.63 12.97 2.18
N ASP A 69 9.21 12.66 3.41
CA ASP A 69 10.04 12.79 4.61
C ASP A 69 9.93 11.54 5.48
N LYS A 70 11.05 10.82 5.65
CA LYS A 70 11.11 9.62 6.50
C LYS A 70 10.94 9.93 7.98
N ALA A 71 11.37 11.11 8.44
CA ALA A 71 11.27 11.49 9.85
C ALA A 71 9.81 11.77 10.27
N SER A 72 8.94 12.10 9.31
CA SER A 72 7.51 12.28 9.54
C SER A 72 6.76 11.00 9.89
N VAL A 73 7.32 9.83 9.58
CA VAL A 73 6.61 8.55 9.72
C VAL A 73 6.39 8.22 11.19
N ARG A 74 5.12 8.13 11.58
CA ARG A 74 4.71 7.71 12.93
C ARG A 74 3.55 6.73 12.81
N SER A 75 3.44 5.84 13.80
CA SER A 75 2.28 4.96 13.95
C SER A 75 1.97 4.75 15.42
N TRP A 76 0.69 4.66 15.75
CA TRP A 76 0.21 4.44 17.11
C TRP A 76 -1.03 3.55 17.12
N GLY A 77 -1.22 2.83 18.22
CA GLY A 77 -2.09 1.65 18.28
C GLY A 77 -1.31 0.38 17.95
N ASP A 78 -2.02 -0.74 17.96
CA ASP A 78 -1.45 -2.08 17.88
C ASP A 78 -2.17 -2.95 16.86
N ASP A 79 -1.60 -4.10 16.53
CA ASP A 79 -2.25 -5.10 15.71
C ASP A 79 -3.61 -5.53 16.34
N PRO A 80 -4.72 -5.59 15.57
CA PRO A 80 -4.82 -5.43 14.12
C PRO A 80 -5.26 -4.04 13.65
N THR A 81 -5.30 -3.05 14.53
CA THR A 81 -5.78 -1.70 14.18
C THR A 81 -4.92 -0.60 14.76
N TYR A 82 -4.34 0.20 13.88
CA TYR A 82 -3.48 1.32 14.25
C TYR A 82 -3.67 2.47 13.29
N THR A 83 -3.26 3.66 13.69
CA THR A 83 -3.16 4.81 12.80
C THR A 83 -1.71 4.97 12.40
N ARG A 84 -1.47 5.31 11.13
CA ARG A 84 -0.15 5.75 10.65
C ARG A 84 -0.27 7.11 9.99
N VAL A 85 0.81 7.86 10.07
CA VAL A 85 0.98 9.13 9.37
C VAL A 85 2.32 9.17 8.67
N SER A 86 2.37 9.85 7.54
CA SER A 86 3.59 10.06 6.77
C SER A 86 3.40 11.21 5.78
N GLU A 87 4.43 12.02 5.61
CA GLU A 87 4.54 12.99 4.52
C GLU A 87 4.81 12.22 3.20
N GLN A 88 3.87 12.29 2.26
CA GLN A 88 3.95 11.58 0.97
C GLN A 88 3.91 12.57 -0.19
N TRP A 89 4.53 12.19 -1.31
CA TRP A 89 4.40 12.94 -2.56
C TRP A 89 2.95 12.89 -3.05
N LEU A 90 2.43 14.03 -3.51
CA LEU A 90 1.07 14.09 -4.05
C LEU A 90 1.06 13.42 -5.43
N TRP A 91 0.10 12.51 -5.67
CA TRP A 91 0.11 11.69 -6.89
C TRP A 91 0.03 12.49 -8.18
N LYS A 92 -0.72 13.60 -8.17
CA LYS A 92 -0.87 14.49 -9.34
C LYS A 92 0.19 15.59 -9.41
N ASP A 93 0.96 15.79 -8.35
CA ASP A 93 2.06 16.75 -8.29
C ASP A 93 3.20 16.20 -7.44
N MET A 94 4.05 15.40 -8.08
CA MET A 94 5.20 14.76 -7.44
C MET A 94 6.31 15.76 -7.05
N SER A 95 6.14 17.06 -7.32
CA SER A 95 7.04 18.11 -6.83
C SER A 95 6.65 18.64 -5.45
N SER A 96 5.45 18.29 -4.99
CA SER A 96 4.88 18.70 -3.71
C SER A 96 4.59 17.48 -2.83
N SER A 97 4.61 17.69 -1.51
CA SER A 97 4.23 16.69 -0.52
C SER A 97 3.11 17.18 0.38
N GLY A 98 2.48 16.24 1.08
CA GLY A 98 1.59 16.56 2.19
C GLY A 98 1.45 15.42 3.17
N LEU A 99 1.03 15.76 4.39
CA LEU A 99 0.81 14.80 5.45
C LEU A 99 -0.42 13.95 5.15
N ILE A 100 -0.23 12.64 5.07
CA ILE A 100 -1.31 11.66 4.91
C ILE A 100 -1.53 10.96 6.25
N ILE A 101 -2.80 10.78 6.62
CA ILE A 101 -3.24 10.04 7.80
C ILE A 101 -4.06 8.85 7.34
N GLU A 102 -3.68 7.65 7.76
CA GLU A 102 -4.36 6.40 7.42
C GLU A 102 -4.69 5.60 8.68
N LYS A 103 -5.98 5.38 8.90
CA LYS A 103 -6.45 4.37 9.85
C LYS A 103 -6.27 3.01 9.18
N THR A 104 -5.49 2.13 9.79
CA THR A 104 -5.08 0.86 9.21
C THR A 104 -5.75 -0.29 9.94
N HIS A 105 -6.19 -1.31 9.19
CA HIS A 105 -6.61 -2.59 9.71
C HIS A 105 -5.91 -3.74 9.00
N LEU A 106 -5.36 -4.69 9.77
CA LEU A 106 -4.79 -5.94 9.28
C LEU A 106 -5.82 -7.07 9.44
N ASN A 107 -6.36 -7.57 8.33
CA ASN A 107 -7.15 -8.80 8.35
C ASN A 107 -6.22 -9.98 8.03
N HIS A 108 -5.79 -10.71 9.08
CA HIS A 108 -4.91 -11.89 8.91
C HIS A 108 -5.62 -13.11 8.32
N GLU A 109 -6.95 -13.19 8.42
CA GLU A 109 -7.73 -14.30 7.85
C GLU A 109 -7.74 -14.20 6.33
N THR A 110 -8.07 -13.01 5.80
CA THR A 110 -8.08 -12.74 4.35
C THR A 110 -6.73 -12.29 3.81
N ARG A 111 -5.74 -12.02 4.68
CA ARG A 111 -4.41 -11.46 4.35
C ARG A 111 -4.53 -10.17 3.55
N THR A 112 -5.39 -9.27 4.03
CA THR A 112 -5.64 -7.95 3.45
C THR A 112 -5.32 -6.87 4.46
N VAL A 113 -4.69 -5.80 3.99
CA VAL A 113 -4.54 -4.57 4.75
C VAL A 113 -5.46 -3.52 4.16
N THR A 114 -6.30 -2.91 5.00
CA THR A 114 -7.19 -1.81 4.62
C THR A 114 -6.70 -0.52 5.27
N PHE A 115 -6.53 0.52 4.47
CA PHE A 115 -6.19 1.88 4.90
C PHE A 115 -7.35 2.80 4.60
N LEU A 116 -7.87 3.45 5.61
CA LEU A 116 -8.86 4.50 5.47
C LEU A 116 -8.20 5.84 5.74
N GLY A 117 -8.04 6.64 4.68
CA GLY A 117 -7.62 8.03 4.79
C GLY A 117 -8.55 8.83 5.72
N ALA A 118 -7.96 9.65 6.58
CA ALA A 118 -8.67 10.50 7.52
C ALA A 118 -8.20 11.95 7.41
N ALA A 119 -9.11 12.91 7.53
CA ALA A 119 -8.76 14.32 7.59
C ALA A 119 -8.00 14.67 8.88
N GLU A 120 -8.34 13.99 9.99
CA GLU A 120 -7.76 14.23 11.30
C GLU A 120 -7.64 12.93 12.09
N ALA A 121 -6.65 12.88 12.99
CA ALA A 121 -6.53 11.85 14.01
C ALA A 121 -5.89 12.42 15.28
N VAL A 122 -6.24 11.85 16.43
CA VAL A 122 -5.57 12.12 17.70
C VAL A 122 -4.41 11.14 17.84
N ASP A 123 -3.21 11.66 18.11
CA ASP A 123 -2.01 10.85 18.29
C ASP A 123 -1.86 10.27 19.71
N ASP A 124 -0.77 9.54 19.95
CA ASP A 124 -0.47 8.90 21.23
C ASP A 124 -0.16 9.89 22.36
N ARG A 125 0.01 11.17 22.03
CA ARG A 125 0.19 12.27 22.99
C ARG A 125 -1.11 13.01 23.28
N GLY A 126 -2.20 12.63 22.62
CA GLY A 126 -3.48 13.34 22.69
C GLY A 126 -3.53 14.59 21.82
N GLU A 127 -2.58 14.78 20.90
CA GLU A 127 -2.53 15.93 20.00
C GLU A 127 -3.31 15.62 18.71
N THR A 128 -4.05 16.60 18.20
CA THR A 128 -4.71 16.48 16.89
C THR A 128 -3.70 16.69 15.78
N VAL A 129 -3.65 15.72 14.87
CA VAL A 129 -2.90 15.77 13.62
C VAL A 129 -3.90 15.94 12.46
N THR A 130 -3.62 16.86 11.55
CA THR A 130 -4.49 17.17 10.40
C THR A 130 -3.78 16.82 9.10
N ALA A 131 -4.46 16.08 8.22
CA ALA A 131 -3.96 15.71 6.90
C ALA A 131 -3.94 16.92 5.96
N THR A 132 -3.11 16.85 4.93
CA THR A 132 -3.14 17.81 3.83
C THR A 132 -4.50 17.82 3.14
N THR A 133 -4.90 18.99 2.63
CA THR A 133 -6.04 19.13 1.73
C THR A 133 -5.62 19.25 0.26
N ALA A 134 -4.31 19.15 -0.03
CA ALA A 134 -3.76 19.29 -1.39
C ALA A 134 -4.00 18.05 -2.28
N GLN A 135 -4.47 16.95 -1.69
CA GLN A 135 -4.94 15.76 -2.39
C GLN A 135 -6.23 15.29 -1.72
N PRO A 136 -7.22 14.75 -2.47
CA PRO A 136 -8.39 14.15 -1.86
C PRO A 136 -8.01 13.05 -0.86
N LEU A 137 -8.83 12.86 0.16
CA LEU A 137 -8.75 11.65 0.98
C LEU A 137 -8.92 10.42 0.10
N PHE A 138 -8.38 9.30 0.54
CA PHE A 138 -8.43 8.07 -0.21
C PHE A 138 -8.43 6.86 0.71
N HIS A 139 -8.87 5.73 0.20
CA HIS A 139 -8.72 4.45 0.86
C HIS A 139 -7.93 3.51 -0.03
N VAL A 140 -7.16 2.61 0.59
CA VAL A 140 -6.32 1.63 -0.11
C VAL A 140 -6.58 0.27 0.50
N GLU A 141 -6.65 -0.74 -0.35
CA GLU A 141 -6.51 -2.14 0.05
C GLU A 141 -5.34 -2.77 -0.68
N HIS A 142 -4.50 -3.47 0.05
CA HIS A 142 -3.49 -4.33 -0.54
C HIS A 142 -3.35 -5.63 0.23
N GLY A 143 -2.91 -6.69 -0.45
CA GLY A 143 -3.00 -8.03 0.13
C GLY A 143 -2.19 -9.10 -0.57
N ALA A 144 -2.27 -10.29 0.04
CA ALA A 144 -1.62 -11.50 -0.42
C ALA A 144 -2.68 -12.55 -0.79
N ALA A 145 -3.09 -12.55 -2.06
CA ALA A 145 -4.01 -13.53 -2.62
C ALA A 145 -3.27 -14.71 -3.27
N GLY A 146 -4.00 -15.56 -4.01
CA GLY A 146 -3.45 -16.74 -4.67
C GLY A 146 -3.18 -17.90 -3.71
N THR A 147 -2.35 -18.84 -4.16
CA THR A 147 -1.93 -20.02 -3.38
C THR A 147 -0.58 -19.77 -2.72
N GLU A 148 -0.15 -20.68 -1.84
CA GLU A 148 1.11 -20.53 -1.12
C GLU A 148 2.30 -20.44 -2.09
N GLU A 149 2.34 -21.26 -3.14
CA GLU A 149 3.44 -21.29 -4.13
C GLU A 149 3.20 -20.38 -5.33
N ARG A 150 2.02 -19.75 -5.42
CA ARG A 150 1.67 -18.78 -6.46
C ARG A 150 1.00 -17.56 -5.83
N PRO A 151 1.77 -16.75 -5.08
CA PRO A 151 1.23 -15.59 -4.39
C PRO A 151 0.94 -14.46 -5.38
N LEU A 152 -0.25 -13.89 -5.25
CA LEU A 152 -0.68 -12.73 -6.01
C LEU A 152 -0.69 -11.50 -5.11
N ASN A 153 0.08 -10.47 -5.48
CA ASN A 153 -0.01 -9.17 -4.83
C ASN A 153 -1.17 -8.38 -5.42
N THR A 154 -2.16 -8.06 -4.58
CA THR A 154 -3.37 -7.35 -4.98
C THR A 154 -3.30 -5.91 -4.49
N TRP A 155 -3.77 -4.94 -5.29
CA TRP A 155 -3.79 -3.55 -4.88
C TRP A 155 -4.97 -2.78 -5.49
N ARG A 156 -5.72 -2.11 -4.62
CA ARG A 156 -6.93 -1.33 -4.96
C ARG A 156 -6.92 -0.01 -4.21
N LEU A 157 -7.39 1.03 -4.86
CA LEU A 157 -7.50 2.37 -4.29
C LEU A 157 -8.81 3.02 -4.69
N VAL A 158 -9.40 3.75 -3.75
CA VAL A 158 -10.51 4.67 -4.01
C VAL A 158 -10.12 6.07 -3.55
N SER A 159 -10.12 7.03 -4.46
CA SER A 159 -9.96 8.45 -4.14
C SER A 159 -11.34 9.07 -3.91
N LEU A 160 -11.53 9.65 -2.73
CA LEU A 160 -12.80 10.22 -2.27
C LEU A 160 -13.03 11.58 -2.91
N THR A 161 -13.55 11.57 -4.14
CA THR A 161 -13.84 12.75 -4.97
C THR A 161 -15.34 12.96 -5.14
N ASP A 162 -15.77 14.20 -5.37
CA ASP A 162 -17.19 14.49 -5.69
C ASP A 162 -17.60 14.08 -7.11
N ALA A 163 -16.60 13.91 -8.00
CA ALA A 163 -16.77 13.38 -9.35
C ALA A 163 -15.48 12.64 -9.79
N PRO A 164 -15.59 11.62 -10.66
CA PRO A 164 -14.43 10.91 -11.18
C PRO A 164 -13.45 11.84 -11.89
N ASP A 165 -12.16 11.56 -11.75
CA ASP A 165 -11.09 12.47 -12.19
C ASP A 165 -10.74 12.39 -13.69
N GLY A 166 -11.60 11.77 -14.50
CA GLY A 166 -11.36 11.58 -15.93
C GLY A 166 -10.21 10.62 -16.27
N GLY A 167 -9.74 9.81 -15.33
CA GLY A 167 -8.69 8.81 -15.52
C GLY A 167 -7.27 9.36 -15.40
N GLU A 168 -7.09 10.53 -14.80
CA GLU A 168 -5.76 11.10 -14.55
C GLU A 168 -4.97 10.26 -13.56
N LEU A 169 -5.58 9.86 -12.44
CA LEU A 169 -4.93 8.98 -11.46
C LEU A 169 -4.58 7.62 -12.07
N SER A 170 -5.43 7.05 -12.92
CA SER A 170 -5.12 5.78 -13.60
C SER A 170 -3.83 5.89 -14.41
N LYS A 171 -3.64 6.98 -15.16
CA LYS A 171 -2.40 7.21 -15.92
C LYS A 171 -1.16 7.32 -15.02
N VAL A 172 -1.28 7.97 -13.86
CA VAL A 172 -0.17 8.06 -12.89
C VAL A 172 0.22 6.67 -12.41
N PHE A 173 -0.76 5.85 -12.01
CA PHE A 173 -0.48 4.52 -11.49
C PHE A 173 0.00 3.54 -12.56
N ASP A 174 -0.51 3.63 -13.80
CA ASP A 174 -0.01 2.85 -14.93
C ASP A 174 1.47 3.14 -15.23
N GLN A 175 1.93 4.40 -15.06
CA GLN A 175 3.33 4.77 -15.23
C GLN A 175 4.23 4.25 -14.10
N ILE A 176 3.69 4.12 -12.90
CA ILE A 176 4.41 3.56 -11.74
C ILE A 176 4.57 2.05 -11.89
N MET A 177 3.62 1.38 -12.57
CA MET A 177 3.68 -0.05 -12.84
C MET A 177 4.70 -0.36 -13.95
N GLY A 178 5.89 -0.74 -13.51
CA GLY A 178 6.94 -1.26 -14.39
C GLY A 178 6.81 -2.76 -14.66
N PRO A 179 7.66 -3.32 -15.55
CA PRO A 179 7.71 -4.76 -15.83
C PRO A 179 8.38 -5.58 -14.72
N TYR A 180 8.84 -4.93 -13.65
CA TYR A 180 9.62 -5.50 -12.56
C TYR A 180 8.75 -5.63 -11.30
N LEU A 181 9.26 -6.33 -10.28
CA LEU A 181 8.63 -6.30 -8.98
C LEU A 181 8.59 -4.84 -8.45
N PRO A 182 7.50 -4.45 -7.78
CA PRO A 182 7.45 -3.20 -7.05
C PRO A 182 8.61 -3.08 -6.05
N PRO A 183 9.15 -1.87 -5.82
CA PRO A 183 10.31 -1.66 -4.93
C PRO A 183 10.15 -2.24 -3.52
N PHE A 184 8.94 -2.31 -2.98
CA PHE A 184 8.69 -2.89 -1.66
C PHE A 184 8.95 -4.41 -1.61
N LEU A 185 8.70 -5.13 -2.70
CA LEU A 185 8.96 -6.57 -2.80
C LEU A 185 10.45 -6.83 -2.98
N GLU A 186 11.09 -6.04 -3.84
CA GLU A 186 12.54 -6.01 -4.00
C GLU A 186 13.25 -5.77 -2.67
N TYR A 187 12.82 -4.74 -1.93
CA TYR A 187 13.35 -4.43 -0.61
C TYR A 187 13.20 -5.62 0.35
N TYR A 188 12.03 -6.26 0.38
CA TYR A 188 11.78 -7.40 1.26
C TYR A 188 12.72 -8.58 0.96
N ILE A 189 12.89 -8.94 -0.31
CA ILE A 189 13.76 -10.05 -0.72
C ILE A 189 15.21 -9.77 -0.31
N GLU A 190 15.72 -8.58 -0.61
CA GLU A 190 17.11 -8.24 -0.31
C GLU A 190 17.36 -7.99 1.18
N ASN A 191 16.46 -7.28 1.86
CA ASN A 191 16.72 -6.75 3.20
C ASN A 191 16.10 -7.59 4.31
N VAL A 192 15.06 -8.37 4.05
CA VAL A 192 14.43 -9.25 5.03
C VAL A 192 14.84 -10.70 4.79
N LEU A 193 14.65 -11.22 3.57
CA LEU A 193 15.07 -12.58 3.24
C LEU A 193 16.59 -12.72 3.06
N LYS A 194 17.30 -11.60 2.86
CA LYS A 194 18.76 -11.56 2.63
C LYS A 194 19.20 -12.28 1.36
N ILE A 195 18.31 -12.31 0.36
CA ILE A 195 18.56 -12.95 -0.93
C ILE A 195 18.97 -11.87 -1.94
N GLY A 196 20.17 -11.99 -2.49
CA GLY A 196 20.61 -11.13 -3.59
C GLY A 196 19.85 -11.45 -4.87
N PHE A 197 19.49 -10.43 -5.64
CA PHE A 197 18.91 -10.59 -6.97
C PHE A 197 19.38 -9.49 -7.92
N ARG A 198 19.26 -9.75 -9.23
CA ARG A 198 19.56 -8.80 -10.30
C ARG A 198 18.44 -8.81 -11.33
N ARG A 199 17.99 -7.63 -11.74
CA ARG A 199 17.06 -7.48 -12.88
C ARG A 199 17.75 -7.95 -14.17
N ARG A 200 17.04 -8.74 -14.98
CA ARG A 200 17.46 -9.12 -16.34
C ARG A 200 17.16 -7.96 -17.30
N GLY A 201 18.12 -7.65 -18.17
CA GLY A 201 17.99 -6.62 -19.21
C GLY A 201 17.18 -7.08 -20.41
#